data_AF-A0A2Y9DQN5-F1
#
_entry.id   AF-A0A2Y9DQN5-F1
#
_cell.length_a   1.000
_cell.length_b   1.000
_cell.length_c   1.000
_cell.angle_alpha   90.00
_cell.angle_beta   90.00
_cell.angle_gamma   90.00
#
_symmetry.space_group_name_H-M   'P 1'
#
loop_
_entity.id
_entity.type
_entity.pdbx_description
1 polymer ?
#
loop_
_entity_poly.entity_id
_entity_poly.type
_entity_poly.pdbx_seq_one_letter_code
_entity_poly.pdbx_strand_id
1 'polypeptide(L)'
;MDQTQRRILDQLFPIPTSQPKKKRTPVMSFFSKVSGKLSFQKREPLKTMFSILAERARDPSAKKRHMAMRGLGTLACDAPGKVRKYKKIVLDLLVHGLYDPVSSEVIYESMTTLSIILVKIQGKGLGSFFIDITLQTRILLDDENDSLRYSAFVLFGQLAAFAGRKWKKFFTTQVKQTRDSLLIHLWDRNPQVAQACKTTFRACSSYLRLRKEYSFQSEEEQRNPKLCRQLSHYHPELLQFFYANKIL
;
A
#
# COMPACT_ATOMS: atom_id res chain seq x y z
N MET A 1 -59.07 -56.01 31.80
CA MET A 1 -58.62 -57.13 30.97
C MET A 1 -57.57 -56.60 30.01
N ASP A 2 -56.30 -56.94 30.04
CA ASP A 2 -55.58 -57.92 30.86
C ASP A 2 -54.13 -57.44 30.96
N GLN A 3 -53.53 -57.70 32.10
CA GLN A 3 -52.10 -57.55 32.36
C GLN A 3 -51.37 -58.63 31.57
N THR A 4 -50.16 -58.35 31.09
CA THR A 4 -48.96 -59.17 31.32
C THR A 4 -47.75 -58.36 30.84
N GLN A 5 -47.21 -57.52 31.74
CA GLN A 5 -45.95 -57.76 32.46
C GLN A 5 -44.71 -57.34 31.65
N ARG A 6 -44.05 -56.22 31.99
CA ARG A 6 -42.95 -56.06 32.99
C ARG A 6 -41.72 -55.68 32.14
N ARG A 7 -40.83 -54.73 32.45
CA ARG A 7 -40.52 -53.85 33.58
C ARG A 7 -39.42 -52.88 33.05
N ILE A 8 -39.49 -51.61 33.46
CA ILE A 8 -38.40 -50.81 34.11
C ILE A 8 -37.08 -50.71 33.31
N LEU A 9 -36.77 -49.54 32.73
CA LEU A 9 -35.87 -48.51 33.26
C LEU A 9 -34.49 -49.08 33.65
N ASP A 10 -33.47 -48.85 32.82
CA ASP A 10 -32.22 -48.19 33.23
C ASP A 10 -31.16 -48.24 32.12
N GLN A 11 -30.72 -47.02 31.76
CA GLN A 11 -29.34 -46.58 31.57
C GLN A 11 -28.37 -47.25 30.55
N LEU A 12 -27.66 -46.34 29.86
CA LEU A 12 -26.30 -46.42 29.27
C LEU A 12 -26.15 -46.88 27.80
N PHE A 13 -25.76 -45.91 26.97
CA PHE A 13 -25.02 -46.00 25.67
C PHE A 13 -23.85 -47.01 25.72
N PRO A 14 -23.31 -47.59 24.58
CA PRO A 14 -22.78 -46.82 23.43
C PRO A 14 -22.58 -47.48 22.00
N ILE A 15 -22.64 -46.63 20.94
CA ILE A 15 -21.75 -46.58 19.70
C ILE A 15 -21.88 -47.76 18.65
N PRO A 16 -21.33 -47.77 17.38
CA PRO A 16 -20.95 -46.79 16.32
C PRO A 16 -21.55 -47.10 14.89
N THR A 17 -21.58 -46.19 13.92
CA THR A 17 -20.70 -46.06 12.71
C THR A 17 -21.59 -45.46 11.60
N SER A 18 -21.24 -44.61 10.63
CA SER A 18 -19.98 -44.10 10.08
C SER A 18 -20.30 -42.76 9.38
N GLN A 19 -19.47 -41.74 9.57
CA GLN A 19 -19.52 -40.46 8.85
C GLN A 19 -18.14 -40.26 8.19
N PRO A 20 -18.06 -39.87 6.91
CA PRO A 20 -16.78 -39.70 6.24
C PRO A 20 -16.07 -38.43 6.74
N LYS A 21 -14.91 -38.63 7.38
CA LYS A 21 -14.00 -37.57 7.81
C LYS A 21 -13.43 -36.83 6.59
N LYS A 22 -13.93 -35.62 6.28
CA LYS A 22 -13.17 -34.67 5.47
C LYS A 22 -12.09 -34.03 6.34
N LYS A 23 -10.85 -34.38 6.01
CA LYS A 23 -9.62 -33.92 6.66
C LYS A 23 -9.53 -32.39 6.59
N ARG A 24 -9.12 -31.84 7.74
CA ARG A 24 -8.75 -30.45 7.97
C ARG A 24 -7.65 -29.99 7.00
N THR A 25 -7.81 -28.81 6.44
CA THR A 25 -6.69 -27.99 5.96
C THR A 25 -6.91 -26.56 6.45
N PRO A 26 -6.29 -26.13 7.56
CA PRO A 26 -6.21 -24.72 7.89
C PRO A 26 -5.16 -24.08 6.96
N VAL A 27 -5.61 -23.28 5.99
CA VAL A 27 -4.74 -22.43 5.17
C VAL A 27 -4.32 -21.24 6.03
N MET A 28 -3.41 -21.48 6.98
CA MET A 28 -2.74 -20.46 7.78
C MET A 28 -1.39 -21.01 8.29
N SER A 29 -0.42 -21.24 7.39
CA SER A 29 0.95 -21.54 7.85
C SER A 29 2.10 -21.15 6.91
N PHE A 30 1.89 -20.28 5.93
CA PHE A 30 2.99 -19.83 5.06
C PHE A 30 3.74 -18.59 5.57
N PHE A 31 3.41 -18.06 6.74
CA PHE A 31 4.10 -16.89 7.33
C PHE A 31 5.09 -17.21 8.47
N SER A 32 5.34 -18.48 8.83
CA SER A 32 6.25 -18.81 9.95
C SER A 32 7.68 -19.19 9.53
N LYS A 33 7.97 -19.41 8.24
CA LYS A 33 9.28 -19.94 7.82
C LYS A 33 10.41 -18.92 7.61
N VAL A 34 10.14 -17.62 7.74
CA VAL A 34 11.19 -16.58 7.87
C VAL A 34 11.19 -15.95 9.28
N SER A 35 10.23 -16.31 10.13
CA SER A 35 10.21 -15.91 11.55
C SER A 35 11.14 -16.81 12.39
N GLY A 36 11.30 -18.08 12.01
CA GLY A 36 12.04 -19.08 12.78
C GLY A 36 13.56 -18.93 12.88
N LYS A 37 14.17 -17.90 12.28
CA LYS A 37 15.61 -17.59 12.45
C LYS A 37 15.90 -16.20 13.03
N LEU A 38 14.86 -15.47 13.43
CA LEU A 38 14.96 -14.29 14.29
C LEU A 38 14.31 -14.65 15.62
N SER A 39 14.88 -15.65 16.31
CA SER A 39 14.69 -15.76 17.74
C SER A 39 15.28 -14.50 18.35
N PHE A 40 14.45 -13.49 18.59
CA PHE A 40 14.80 -12.28 19.32
C PHE A 40 15.11 -12.69 20.76
N GLN A 41 16.32 -13.21 20.97
CA GLN A 41 16.90 -13.37 22.29
C GLN A 41 16.99 -11.98 22.93
N LYS A 42 16.65 -11.97 24.21
CA LYS A 42 16.54 -10.79 25.06
C LYS A 42 17.71 -9.81 24.87
N ARG A 43 17.37 -8.56 24.54
CA ARG A 43 18.20 -7.34 24.62
C ARG A 43 19.43 -7.28 23.70
N GLU A 44 19.26 -7.45 22.39
CA GLU A 44 20.11 -6.67 21.50
C GLU A 44 19.71 -5.18 21.58
N PRO A 45 20.67 -4.24 21.76
CA PRO A 45 20.35 -2.82 21.73
C PRO A 45 19.68 -2.49 20.40
N LEU A 46 18.54 -1.80 20.41
CA LEU A 46 17.84 -1.41 19.18
C LEU A 46 18.73 -0.63 18.20
N LYS A 47 19.73 0.08 18.74
CA LYS A 47 20.77 0.74 17.95
C LYS A 47 21.58 -0.26 17.11
N THR A 48 21.94 -1.42 17.68
CA THR A 48 22.64 -2.51 16.99
C THR A 48 21.79 -3.08 15.86
N MET A 49 20.50 -3.30 16.09
CA MET A 49 19.59 -3.81 15.07
C MET A 49 19.46 -2.84 13.88
N PHE A 50 19.28 -1.54 14.13
CA PHE A 50 19.26 -0.55 13.05
C PHE A 50 20.60 -0.43 12.33
N SER A 51 21.73 -0.61 13.05
CA SER A 51 23.06 -0.65 12.43
C SER A 51 23.19 -1.84 11.47
N ILE A 52 22.77 -3.04 11.89
CA ILE A 52 22.80 -4.24 11.04
C ILE A 52 21.90 -4.07 9.80
N LEU A 53 20.70 -3.51 9.97
CA LEU A 53 19.81 -3.23 8.83
C LEU A 53 20.40 -2.18 7.90
N ALA A 54 21.06 -1.15 8.44
CA ALA A 54 21.70 -0.11 7.64
C ALA A 54 22.89 -0.65 6.83
N GLU A 55 23.70 -1.51 7.43
CA GLU A 55 24.79 -2.20 6.73
C GLU A 55 24.23 -3.08 5.59
N ARG A 56 23.23 -3.92 5.90
CA ARG A 56 22.61 -4.80 4.90
C ARG A 56 21.88 -4.04 3.79
N ALA A 57 21.33 -2.87 4.08
CA ALA A 57 20.68 -2.01 3.08
C ALA A 57 21.66 -1.47 2.03
N ARG A 58 22.96 -1.48 2.31
CA ARG A 58 24.03 -1.02 1.40
C ARG A 58 24.90 -2.17 0.88
N ASP A 59 24.49 -3.41 1.12
CA ASP A 59 25.24 -4.58 0.70
C ASP A 59 25.21 -4.74 -0.83
N PRO A 60 26.29 -5.18 -1.48
CA PRO A 60 26.30 -5.46 -2.92
C PRO A 60 25.20 -6.44 -3.37
N SER A 61 24.77 -7.36 -2.51
CA SER A 61 23.71 -8.33 -2.78
C SER A 61 22.32 -7.71 -2.66
N ALA A 62 21.60 -7.64 -3.78
CA ALA A 62 20.19 -7.21 -3.81
C ALA A 62 19.31 -8.01 -2.83
N LYS A 63 19.57 -9.31 -2.67
CA LYS A 63 18.83 -10.17 -1.72
C LYS A 63 18.98 -9.68 -0.28
N LYS A 64 20.19 -9.27 0.13
CA LYS A 64 20.41 -8.75 1.49
C LYS A 64 19.77 -7.38 1.67
N ARG A 65 19.83 -6.51 0.66
CA ARG A 65 19.13 -5.21 0.67
C ARG A 65 17.62 -5.39 0.78
N HIS A 66 17.04 -6.27 -0.01
CA HIS A 66 15.60 -6.61 0.04
C HIS A 66 15.21 -7.13 1.43
N MET A 67 16.00 -8.05 2.00
CA MET A 67 15.78 -8.55 3.36
C MET A 67 15.89 -7.46 4.43
N ALA A 68 16.72 -6.44 4.22
CA ALA A 68 16.78 -5.29 5.11
C ALA A 68 15.48 -4.48 5.07
N MET A 69 14.94 -4.19 3.87
CA MET A 69 13.66 -3.49 3.70
C MET A 69 12.52 -4.27 4.34
N ARG A 70 12.45 -5.59 4.08
CA ARG A 70 11.46 -6.48 4.69
C ARG A 70 11.57 -6.54 6.22
N GLY A 71 12.80 -6.49 6.74
CA GLY A 71 13.07 -6.42 8.18
C GLY A 71 12.52 -5.13 8.80
N LEU A 72 12.65 -3.99 8.11
CA LEU A 72 12.04 -2.72 8.54
C LEU A 72 10.50 -2.77 8.52
N GLY A 73 9.91 -3.42 7.51
CA GLY A 73 8.45 -3.64 7.44
C GLY A 73 7.93 -4.50 8.59
N THR A 74 8.64 -5.59 8.88
CA THR A 74 8.34 -6.46 10.02
C THR A 74 8.41 -5.70 11.34
N LEU A 75 9.45 -4.88 11.54
CA LEU A 75 9.58 -4.03 12.72
C LEU A 75 8.44 -3.01 12.86
N ALA A 76 7.95 -2.47 11.74
CA ALA A 76 6.82 -1.52 11.74
C ALA A 76 5.50 -2.18 12.16
N CYS A 77 5.32 -3.45 11.87
CA CYS A 77 4.19 -4.25 12.33
C CYS A 77 4.33 -4.62 13.81
N ASP A 78 5.47 -5.18 14.20
CA ASP A 78 5.65 -5.79 15.53
C ASP A 78 5.91 -4.76 16.63
N ALA A 79 6.56 -3.64 16.29
CA ALA A 79 6.98 -2.63 17.27
C ALA A 79 6.80 -1.19 16.75
N PRO A 80 5.56 -0.74 16.46
CA PRO A 80 5.29 0.57 15.87
C PRO A 80 5.80 1.75 16.72
N GLY A 81 5.85 1.59 18.04
CA GLY A 81 6.44 2.60 18.94
C GLY A 81 7.93 2.85 18.69
N LYS A 82 8.68 1.80 18.33
CA LYS A 82 10.11 1.91 17.99
C LYS A 82 10.29 2.63 16.66
N VAL A 83 9.47 2.31 15.65
CA VAL A 83 9.51 3.00 14.36
C VAL A 83 9.22 4.49 14.52
N ARG A 84 8.23 4.87 15.34
CA ARG A 84 7.98 6.30 15.63
C ARG A 84 9.18 7.01 16.26
N LYS A 85 9.88 6.34 17.18
CA LYS A 85 11.08 6.88 17.85
C LYS A 85 12.26 7.04 16.89
N TYR A 86 12.49 6.07 16.00
CA TYR A 86 13.65 6.03 15.09
C TYR A 86 13.29 6.38 13.64
N LYS A 87 12.17 7.09 13.42
CA LYS A 87 11.60 7.32 12.09
C LYS A 87 12.56 7.92 11.06
N LYS A 88 13.48 8.81 11.47
CA LYS A 88 14.45 9.41 10.55
C LYS A 88 15.37 8.34 9.93
N ILE A 89 15.91 7.44 10.77
CA ILE A 89 16.79 6.35 10.32
C ILE A 89 16.01 5.38 9.44
N VAL A 90 14.79 5.03 9.85
CA VAL A 90 13.93 4.12 9.09
C VAL A 90 13.61 4.69 7.71
N LEU A 91 13.21 5.97 7.64
CA LEU A 91 12.88 6.64 6.37
C LEU A 91 14.11 6.78 5.47
N ASP A 92 15.28 7.11 6.03
CA ASP A 92 16.54 7.18 5.28
C ASP A 92 16.87 5.86 4.58
N LEU A 93 16.80 4.74 5.30
CA LEU A 93 17.06 3.42 4.74
C LEU A 93 16.06 3.02 3.65
N LEU A 94 14.79 3.36 3.83
CA LEU A 94 13.76 3.03 2.85
C LEU A 94 13.84 3.91 1.62
N VAL A 95 14.14 5.20 1.77
CA VAL A 95 14.40 6.08 0.63
C VAL A 95 15.63 5.57 -0.12
N HIS A 96 16.69 5.16 0.57
CA HIS A 96 17.83 4.51 -0.09
C HIS A 96 17.40 3.28 -0.91
N GLY A 97 16.55 2.41 -0.35
CA GLY A 97 16.02 1.24 -1.08
C GLY A 97 15.03 1.58 -2.20
N LEU A 98 14.36 2.74 -2.17
CA LEU A 98 13.52 3.22 -3.28
C LEU A 98 14.34 3.60 -4.52
N TYR A 99 15.58 4.03 -4.31
CA TYR A 99 16.54 4.39 -5.36
C TYR A 99 17.53 3.24 -5.63
N ASP A 100 17.13 1.99 -5.37
CA ASP A 100 17.99 0.85 -5.68
C ASP A 100 18.33 0.84 -7.18
N PRO A 101 19.62 0.81 -7.55
CA PRO A 101 20.03 1.00 -8.95
C PRO A 101 19.74 -0.21 -9.84
N VAL A 102 19.46 -1.39 -9.28
CA VAL A 102 19.45 -2.65 -10.03
C VAL A 102 18.24 -3.53 -9.75
N SER A 103 17.70 -3.54 -8.54
CA SER A 103 16.68 -4.52 -8.13
C SER A 103 15.31 -3.91 -7.91
N SER A 104 14.37 -4.27 -8.79
CA SER A 104 12.95 -3.95 -8.66
C SER A 104 12.32 -4.55 -7.40
N GLU A 105 12.83 -5.69 -6.91
CA GLU A 105 12.36 -6.32 -5.68
C GLU A 105 12.73 -5.51 -4.43
N VAL A 106 13.88 -4.82 -4.44
CA VAL A 106 14.26 -3.90 -3.35
C VAL A 106 13.37 -2.67 -3.38
N ILE A 107 13.13 -2.10 -4.57
CA ILE A 107 12.24 -0.94 -4.74
C ILE A 107 10.82 -1.29 -4.27
N TYR A 108 10.27 -2.41 -4.74
CA TYR A 108 8.93 -2.87 -4.38
C TYR A 108 8.77 -3.06 -2.86
N GLU A 109 9.72 -3.74 -2.22
CA GLU A 109 9.66 -3.97 -0.77
C GLU A 109 9.82 -2.66 0.01
N SER A 110 10.64 -1.73 -0.49
CA SER A 110 10.79 -0.37 0.07
C SER A 110 9.46 0.40 0.02
N MET A 111 8.77 0.39 -1.11
CA MET A 111 7.46 1.06 -1.28
C MET A 111 6.38 0.46 -0.39
N THR A 112 6.33 -0.88 -0.34
CA THR A 112 5.39 -1.62 0.51
C THR A 112 5.62 -1.28 1.98
N THR A 113 6.88 -1.29 2.40
CA THR A 113 7.28 -0.95 3.77
C THR A 113 7.01 0.51 4.10
N LEU A 114 7.29 1.45 3.19
CA LEU A 114 6.92 2.85 3.34
C LEU A 114 5.41 3.03 3.51
N SER A 115 4.60 2.34 2.72
CA SER A 115 3.14 2.42 2.81
C SER A 115 2.64 2.02 4.21
N ILE A 116 3.27 1.01 4.82
CA ILE A 116 2.97 0.61 6.21
C ILE A 116 3.41 1.70 7.18
N ILE A 117 4.64 2.19 7.06
CA ILE A 117 5.23 3.15 8.00
C ILE A 117 4.50 4.48 7.97
N LEU A 118 4.12 4.99 6.79
CA LEU A 118 3.36 6.22 6.64
C LEU A 118 2.05 6.16 7.43
N VAL A 119 1.35 5.03 7.40
CA VAL A 119 0.15 4.79 8.20
C VAL A 119 0.49 4.77 9.70
N LYS A 120 1.54 4.04 10.11
CA LYS A 120 1.93 3.94 11.53
C LYS A 120 2.35 5.28 12.13
N ILE A 121 3.01 6.15 11.37
CA ILE A 121 3.43 7.49 11.81
C ILE A 121 2.41 8.58 11.46
N GLN A 122 1.30 8.23 10.79
CA GLN A 122 0.27 9.16 10.32
C GLN A 122 0.83 10.33 9.48
N GLY A 123 1.83 10.05 8.66
CA GLY A 123 2.55 11.07 7.88
C GLY A 123 3.33 12.11 8.70
N LYS A 124 3.42 11.97 10.03
CA LYS A 124 4.03 12.98 10.90
C LYS A 124 5.56 12.91 10.89
N GLY A 125 6.18 14.03 10.52
CA GLY A 125 7.63 14.20 10.58
C GLY A 125 8.39 13.51 9.46
N LEU A 126 7.79 13.49 8.26
CA LEU A 126 8.48 13.12 7.02
C LEU A 126 9.58 14.11 6.65
N GLY A 127 9.41 15.40 6.96
CA GLY A 127 10.44 16.39 6.61
C GLY A 127 10.70 16.39 5.09
N SER A 128 11.96 16.48 4.69
CA SER A 128 12.40 16.43 3.29
C SER A 128 12.15 15.08 2.62
N PHE A 129 12.10 13.97 3.36
CA PHE A 129 11.79 12.65 2.79
C PHE A 129 10.45 12.63 2.05
N PHE A 130 9.50 13.52 2.39
CA PHE A 130 8.27 13.67 1.62
C PHE A 130 8.54 13.96 0.14
N ILE A 131 9.52 14.81 -0.16
CA ILE A 131 9.91 15.17 -1.53
C ILE A 131 10.46 13.93 -2.23
N ASP A 132 11.49 13.30 -1.66
CA ASP A 132 12.19 12.17 -2.26
C ASP A 132 11.24 11.01 -2.55
N ILE A 133 10.41 10.65 -1.57
CA ILE A 133 9.40 9.60 -1.72
C ILE A 133 8.41 9.98 -2.81
N THR A 134 7.91 11.22 -2.84
CA THR A 134 6.94 11.66 -3.86
C THR A 134 7.53 11.62 -5.27
N LEU A 135 8.75 12.12 -5.46
CA LEU A 135 9.41 12.17 -6.76
C LEU A 135 9.65 10.75 -7.29
N GLN A 136 10.19 9.86 -6.46
CA GLN A 136 10.47 8.50 -6.87
C GLN A 136 9.19 7.69 -7.10
N THR A 137 8.19 7.85 -6.23
CA THR A 137 6.89 7.20 -6.41
C THR A 137 6.22 7.63 -7.71
N ARG A 138 6.32 8.92 -8.09
CA ARG A 138 5.79 9.40 -9.38
C ARG A 138 6.39 8.64 -10.56
N ILE A 139 7.72 8.49 -10.60
CA ILE A 139 8.42 7.83 -11.70
C ILE A 139 7.91 6.39 -11.88
N LEU A 140 7.63 5.71 -10.76
CA LEU A 140 7.18 4.32 -10.73
C LEU A 140 5.69 4.13 -11.06
N LEU A 141 4.91 5.20 -11.28
CA LEU A 141 3.49 5.09 -11.64
C LEU A 141 3.30 4.46 -13.02
N ASP A 142 4.24 4.67 -13.94
CA ASP A 142 4.21 4.20 -15.33
C ASP A 142 5.22 3.06 -15.57
N ASP A 143 5.71 2.40 -14.52
CA ASP A 143 6.66 1.30 -14.62
C ASP A 143 6.06 0.09 -15.38
N GLU A 144 6.84 -0.69 -16.12
CA GLU A 144 6.29 -1.87 -16.83
C GLU A 144 5.82 -2.97 -15.86
N ASN A 145 6.39 -3.03 -14.65
CA ASN A 145 6.03 -4.02 -13.64
C ASN A 145 4.74 -3.61 -12.90
N ASP A 146 3.67 -4.39 -13.10
CA ASP A 146 2.37 -4.21 -12.45
C ASP A 146 2.46 -4.06 -10.93
N SER A 147 3.36 -4.80 -10.27
CA SER A 147 3.53 -4.75 -8.82
C SER A 147 4.15 -3.43 -8.35
N LEU A 148 5.07 -2.87 -9.14
CA LEU A 148 5.65 -1.56 -8.87
C LEU A 148 4.61 -0.46 -9.12
N ARG A 149 3.92 -0.47 -10.26
CA ARG A 149 2.83 0.50 -10.53
C ARG A 149 1.77 0.47 -9.43
N TYR A 150 1.30 -0.72 -9.06
CA TYR A 150 0.31 -0.90 -8.00
C TYR A 150 0.78 -0.23 -6.69
N SER A 151 1.99 -0.59 -6.24
CA SER A 151 2.58 -0.02 -5.02
C SER A 151 2.80 1.49 -5.12
N ALA A 152 3.13 1.99 -6.31
CA ALA A 152 3.30 3.40 -6.60
C ALA A 152 1.99 4.17 -6.43
N PHE A 153 0.89 3.70 -7.04
CA PHE A 153 -0.41 4.34 -6.86
C PHE A 153 -0.80 4.36 -5.38
N VAL A 154 -0.73 3.22 -4.69
CA VAL A 154 -1.07 3.14 -3.25
C VAL A 154 -0.26 4.16 -2.43
N LEU A 155 1.05 4.21 -2.62
CA LEU A 155 1.92 5.13 -1.89
C LEU A 155 1.66 6.60 -2.25
N PHE A 156 1.45 6.91 -3.54
CA PHE A 156 1.15 8.27 -4.01
C PHE A 156 -0.17 8.79 -3.44
N GLY A 157 -1.20 7.94 -3.38
CA GLY A 157 -2.48 8.25 -2.75
C GLY A 157 -2.36 8.53 -1.25
N GLN A 158 -1.52 7.78 -0.54
CA GLN A 158 -1.22 8.07 0.87
C GLN A 158 -0.48 9.40 1.04
N LEU A 159 0.48 9.72 0.18
CA LEU A 159 1.20 10.99 0.21
C LEU A 159 0.25 12.18 -0.02
N ALA A 160 -0.79 12.02 -0.84
CA ALA A 160 -1.83 13.03 -1.01
C ALA A 160 -2.53 13.36 0.32
N ALA A 161 -2.83 12.35 1.14
CA ALA A 161 -3.40 12.56 2.47
C ALA A 161 -2.43 13.22 3.46
N PHE A 162 -1.10 13.09 3.25
CA PHE A 162 -0.07 13.53 4.18
C PHE A 162 0.71 14.79 3.77
N ALA A 163 0.47 15.36 2.59
CA ALA A 163 1.16 16.58 2.15
C ALA A 163 0.97 17.75 3.13
N GLY A 164 -0.21 17.83 3.76
CA GLY A 164 -0.55 18.89 4.71
C GLY A 164 -0.39 20.29 4.12
N ARG A 165 -0.31 21.33 4.96
CA ARG A 165 -0.11 22.71 4.49
C ARG A 165 1.29 22.94 3.92
N LYS A 166 2.32 22.36 4.54
CA LYS A 166 3.73 22.57 4.20
C LYS A 166 4.05 22.14 2.77
N TRP A 167 3.62 20.93 2.39
CA TRP A 167 3.97 20.36 1.09
C TRP A 167 2.86 20.51 0.04
N LYS A 168 1.75 21.20 0.38
CA LYS A 168 0.59 21.34 -0.52
C LYS A 168 0.98 21.83 -1.91
N LYS A 169 1.73 22.94 -1.99
CA LYS A 169 2.13 23.55 -3.28
C LYS A 169 3.00 22.60 -4.11
N PHE A 170 4.01 22.01 -3.47
CA PHE A 170 4.88 21.02 -4.11
C PHE A 170 4.08 19.82 -4.64
N PHE A 171 3.24 19.23 -3.78
CA PHE A 171 2.45 18.06 -4.14
C PHE A 171 1.39 18.37 -5.21
N THR A 172 0.78 19.56 -5.20
CA THR A 172 -0.09 20.04 -6.30
C THR A 172 0.65 20.00 -7.63
N THR A 173 1.88 20.51 -7.68
CA THR A 173 2.70 20.45 -8.91
C THR A 173 2.96 19.00 -9.33
N GLN A 174 3.27 18.11 -8.38
CA GLN A 174 3.52 16.70 -8.70
C GLN A 174 2.26 16.02 -9.25
N VAL A 175 1.09 16.27 -8.65
CA VAL A 175 -0.19 15.73 -9.12
C VAL A 175 -0.55 16.23 -10.52
N LYS A 176 -0.27 17.50 -10.84
CA LYS A 176 -0.47 18.03 -12.20
C LYS A 176 0.43 17.32 -13.21
N GLN A 177 1.68 17.04 -12.84
CA GLN A 177 2.62 16.31 -13.68
C GLN A 177 2.26 14.83 -13.86
N THR A 178 1.51 14.22 -12.93
CA THR A 178 1.04 12.83 -13.02
C THR A 178 -0.35 12.68 -13.63
N ARG A 179 -0.94 13.76 -14.16
CA ARG A 179 -2.30 13.75 -14.69
C ARG A 179 -2.49 12.68 -15.77
N ASP A 180 -1.54 12.58 -16.70
CA ASP A 180 -1.65 11.65 -17.83
C ASP A 180 -1.51 10.20 -17.36
N SER A 181 -0.53 9.90 -16.51
CA SER A 181 -0.36 8.61 -15.84
C SER A 181 -1.64 8.19 -15.10
N LEU A 182 -2.23 9.10 -14.31
CA LEU A 182 -3.48 8.85 -13.62
C LEU A 182 -4.61 8.53 -14.60
N LEU A 183 -4.77 9.29 -15.68
CA LEU A 183 -5.83 9.04 -16.66
C LEU A 183 -5.63 7.71 -17.40
N ILE A 184 -4.43 7.42 -17.89
CA ILE A 184 -4.12 6.19 -18.64
C ILE A 184 -4.37 4.97 -17.75
N HIS A 185 -3.86 4.97 -16.52
CA HIS A 185 -3.94 3.82 -15.62
C HIS A 185 -5.30 3.65 -14.93
N LEU A 186 -6.30 4.53 -15.15
CA LEU A 186 -7.70 4.22 -14.79
C LEU A 186 -8.23 2.99 -15.54
N TRP A 187 -7.67 2.71 -16.72
CA TRP A 187 -7.95 1.56 -17.57
C TRP A 187 -6.74 0.63 -17.70
N ASP A 188 -5.92 0.53 -16.64
CA ASP A 188 -4.80 -0.39 -16.61
C ASP A 188 -5.26 -1.83 -16.92
N ARG A 189 -4.43 -2.57 -17.67
CA ARG A 189 -4.69 -3.98 -18.03
C ARG A 189 -4.79 -4.85 -16.78
N ASN A 190 -4.05 -4.51 -15.74
CA ASN A 190 -4.14 -5.15 -14.45
C ASN A 190 -5.26 -4.50 -13.62
N PRO A 191 -6.31 -5.26 -13.24
CA PRO A 191 -7.45 -4.69 -12.52
C PRO A 191 -7.10 -4.18 -11.12
N GLN A 192 -6.06 -4.73 -10.47
CA GLN A 192 -5.61 -4.24 -9.17
C GLN A 192 -4.94 -2.86 -9.30
N VAL A 193 -4.13 -2.67 -10.35
CA VAL A 193 -3.50 -1.37 -10.64
C VAL A 193 -4.58 -0.35 -10.99
N ALA A 194 -5.54 -0.70 -11.84
CA ALA A 194 -6.65 0.18 -12.18
C ALA A 194 -7.45 0.64 -10.94
N GLN A 195 -7.69 -0.28 -10.01
CA GLN A 195 -8.37 0.04 -8.75
C GLN A 195 -7.54 0.91 -7.81
N ALA A 196 -6.23 0.67 -7.71
CA ALA A 196 -5.31 1.51 -6.97
C ALA A 196 -5.23 2.93 -7.56
N CYS A 197 -5.18 3.04 -8.89
CA CYS A 197 -5.21 4.30 -9.60
C CYS A 197 -6.51 5.07 -9.33
N LYS A 198 -7.69 4.44 -9.43
CA LYS A 198 -8.99 5.05 -9.09
C LYS A 198 -9.01 5.62 -7.67
N THR A 199 -8.47 4.88 -6.70
CA THR A 199 -8.38 5.33 -5.30
C THR A 199 -7.44 6.51 -5.15
N THR A 200 -6.28 6.45 -5.82
CA THR A 200 -5.28 7.53 -5.84
C THR A 200 -5.82 8.79 -6.47
N PHE A 201 -6.52 8.66 -7.59
CA PHE A 201 -7.17 9.76 -8.29
C PHE A 201 -8.16 10.52 -7.38
N ARG A 202 -8.98 9.79 -6.61
CA ARG A 202 -9.88 10.37 -5.60
C ARG A 202 -9.11 11.09 -4.49
N ALA A 203 -8.02 10.51 -3.99
CA ALA A 203 -7.16 11.15 -2.98
C ALA A 203 -6.50 12.43 -3.51
N CYS A 204 -6.16 12.48 -4.80
CA CYS A 204 -5.57 13.63 -5.48
C CYS A 204 -6.58 14.70 -5.91
N SER A 205 -7.89 14.46 -5.75
CA SER A 205 -8.98 15.34 -6.19
C SER A 205 -8.78 16.82 -5.86
N SER A 206 -8.44 17.12 -4.61
CA SER A 206 -8.25 18.49 -4.12
C SER A 206 -7.05 19.21 -4.72
N TYR A 207 -6.11 18.47 -5.31
CA TYR A 207 -4.90 18.98 -5.96
C TYR A 207 -5.11 19.18 -7.46
N LEU A 208 -6.08 18.50 -8.05
CA LEU A 208 -6.45 18.60 -9.47
C LEU A 208 -7.45 19.73 -9.77
N ARG A 209 -8.19 20.22 -8.77
CA ARG A 209 -9.12 21.35 -8.94
C ARG A 209 -8.37 22.57 -9.49
N LEU A 210 -8.75 23.06 -10.66
CA LEU A 210 -8.36 24.40 -11.09
C LEU A 210 -8.93 25.39 -10.08
N ARG A 211 -8.05 26.04 -9.32
CA ARG A 211 -8.42 27.30 -8.68
C ARG A 211 -8.66 28.27 -9.84
N LYS A 212 -9.86 28.84 -9.94
CA LYS A 212 -10.10 30.02 -10.79
C LYS A 212 -9.14 31.10 -10.33
N GLU A 213 -7.96 31.19 -10.95
CA GLU A 213 -7.19 32.41 -10.95
C GLU A 213 -7.94 33.37 -11.88
N TYR A 214 -8.28 34.53 -11.33
CA TYR A 214 -9.02 35.57 -12.01
C TYR A 214 -8.26 36.02 -13.25
N SER A 215 -8.72 35.60 -14.42
CA SER A 215 -8.68 36.41 -15.64
C SER A 215 -9.57 35.77 -16.68
N PHE A 216 -10.59 36.51 -17.10
CA PHE A 216 -11.23 36.31 -18.39
C PHE A 216 -10.14 36.22 -19.47
N GLN A 217 -10.12 35.12 -20.21
CA GLN A 217 -10.18 35.16 -21.66
C GLN A 217 -10.65 33.80 -22.16
N SER A 218 -11.61 33.88 -23.07
CA SER A 218 -12.25 32.78 -23.77
C SER A 218 -11.21 31.85 -24.38
N GLU A 219 -11.28 30.59 -24.00
CA GLU A 219 -11.07 29.49 -24.93
C GLU A 219 -11.98 28.38 -24.41
N GLU A 220 -12.76 27.79 -25.29
CA GLU A 220 -13.41 26.51 -25.05
C GLU A 220 -12.32 25.50 -24.70
N GLU A 221 -11.96 25.45 -23.40
CA GLU A 221 -10.92 24.59 -22.84
C GLU A 221 -11.27 23.14 -23.17
N GLN A 222 -10.71 22.68 -24.29
CA GLN A 222 -10.21 21.34 -24.56
C GLN A 222 -10.95 20.21 -23.84
N ARG A 223 -12.28 20.18 -23.97
CA ARG A 223 -13.06 19.00 -23.64
C ARG A 223 -12.53 17.89 -24.51
N ASN A 224 -12.11 16.79 -23.91
CA ASN A 224 -11.78 15.58 -24.66
C ASN A 224 -13.08 14.76 -24.79
N PRO A 225 -13.86 14.94 -25.88
CA PRO A 225 -15.16 14.28 -26.02
C PRO A 225 -15.05 12.76 -26.02
N LYS A 226 -13.89 12.20 -26.42
CA LYS A 226 -13.62 10.76 -26.35
C LYS A 226 -13.54 10.29 -24.89
N LEU A 227 -12.83 11.04 -24.04
CA LEU A 227 -12.71 10.75 -22.61
C LEU A 227 -14.09 10.83 -21.91
N CYS A 228 -14.90 11.85 -22.20
CA CYS A 228 -16.26 11.97 -21.64
C CYS A 228 -17.17 10.80 -22.08
N ARG A 229 -17.07 10.36 -23.34
CA ARG A 229 -17.81 9.20 -23.85
C ARG A 229 -17.37 7.89 -23.18
N GLN A 230 -16.07 7.71 -22.98
CA GLN A 230 -15.54 6.53 -22.30
C GLN A 230 -15.92 6.50 -20.82
N LEU A 231 -15.82 7.63 -20.13
CA LEU A 231 -16.17 7.73 -18.72
C LEU A 231 -17.68 7.54 -18.48
N SER A 232 -18.55 8.08 -19.35
CA SER A 232 -20.01 7.87 -19.22
C SER A 232 -20.40 6.41 -19.39
N HIS A 233 -19.72 5.66 -20.26
CA HIS A 233 -20.04 4.26 -20.53
C HIS A 233 -19.52 3.30 -19.45
N TYR A 234 -18.30 3.54 -18.92
CA TYR A 234 -17.64 2.57 -18.04
C TYR A 234 -17.65 2.96 -16.56
N HIS A 235 -17.62 4.26 -16.24
CA HIS A 235 -17.52 4.76 -14.86
C HIS A 235 -18.21 6.13 -14.72
N PRO A 236 -19.54 6.20 -14.78
CA PRO A 236 -20.29 7.46 -14.68
C PRO A 236 -20.01 8.21 -13.38
N GLU A 237 -19.65 7.50 -12.30
CA GLU A 237 -19.22 8.08 -11.03
C GLU A 237 -17.90 8.86 -11.15
N LEU A 238 -16.98 8.43 -12.02
CA LEU A 238 -15.76 9.19 -12.30
C LEU A 238 -16.07 10.39 -13.17
N LEU A 239 -16.92 10.24 -14.20
CA LEU A 239 -17.37 11.37 -15.02
C LEU A 239 -18.02 12.46 -14.17
N GLN A 240 -18.94 12.08 -13.29
CA GLN A 240 -19.59 12.99 -12.35
C GLN A 240 -18.57 13.63 -11.42
N PHE A 241 -17.57 12.89 -10.96
CA PHE A 241 -16.47 13.43 -10.18
C PHE A 241 -15.64 14.45 -10.99
N PHE A 242 -15.31 14.19 -12.27
CA PHE A 242 -14.57 15.11 -13.12
C PHE A 242 -15.34 16.44 -13.29
N TYR A 243 -16.64 16.36 -13.58
CA TYR A 243 -17.52 17.53 -13.68
C TYR A 243 -17.67 18.26 -12.34
N ALA A 244 -17.92 17.54 -11.24
CA ALA A 244 -18.08 18.13 -9.91
C ALA A 244 -16.81 18.85 -9.42
N ASN A 245 -15.63 18.42 -9.89
CA ASN A 245 -14.34 19.01 -9.55
C ASN A 245 -13.80 19.96 -10.62
N LYS A 246 -14.54 20.23 -11.70
CA LYS A 246 -14.14 21.11 -12.82
C LYS A 246 -12.78 20.71 -13.42
N ILE A 247 -12.57 19.41 -13.58
CA ILE A 247 -11.37 18.83 -14.20
C ILE A 247 -11.56 18.65 -15.73
N LEU A 248 -12.83 18.52 -16.15
CA LEU A 248 -13.35 18.51 -17.52
C LEU A 248 -14.49 19.55 -17.61
#